data_AF-A0A7C3DA18-F1
#
_entry.id   AF-A0A7C3DA18-F1
#
_cell.length_a   1.000
_cell.length_b   1.000
_cell.length_c   1.000
_cell.angle_alpha   90.00
_cell.angle_beta   90.00
_cell.angle_gamma   90.00
#
_symmetry.space_group_name_H-M   'P 1'
#
loop_
_entity.id
_entity.type
_entity.pdbx_description
1 polymer ?
#
loop_
_entity_poly.entity_id
_entity_poly.type
_entity_poly.pdbx_seq_one_letter_code
_entity_poly.pdbx_strand_id
1 'polypeptide(L)'
;MRKRNYLLPNTFTALNLFSGFLAVINAANGQFVSAAWLIVLAALFDAFDGRVARSTQTFSRFGTEADSLADMVSFGVAPAFLAYQIGLVR
;
A
#
# COMPACT_ATOMS: atom_id res chain seq x y z
N MET A 1 -9.81 22.62 22.52
CA MET A 1 -8.86 22.18 21.46
C MET A 1 -9.21 20.75 21.06
N ARG A 2 -9.98 20.55 19.99
CA ARG A 2 -10.44 19.23 19.54
C ARG A 2 -9.28 18.56 18.77
N LYS A 3 -8.58 17.59 19.38
CA LYS A 3 -7.60 16.75 18.69
C LYS A 3 -8.35 15.98 17.61
N ARG A 4 -8.30 16.48 16.39
CA ARG A 4 -8.84 15.82 15.21
C ARG A 4 -7.92 14.63 14.93
N ASN A 5 -8.46 13.42 14.98
CA ASN A 5 -7.70 12.17 14.90
C ASN A 5 -7.16 11.95 13.48
N TYR A 6 -6.09 12.68 13.11
CA TYR A 6 -5.37 12.49 11.84
C TYR A 6 -4.52 11.20 11.82
N LEU A 7 -4.47 10.47 12.93
CA LEU A 7 -3.69 9.24 13.08
C LEU A 7 -4.32 8.04 12.35
N LEU A 8 -5.66 8.01 12.20
CA LEU A 8 -6.38 6.85 11.71
C LEU A 8 -6.15 6.55 10.21
N PRO A 9 -6.17 7.55 9.30
CA PRO A 9 -5.91 7.26 7.89
C PRO A 9 -4.45 6.84 7.68
N ASN A 10 -3.54 7.59 8.28
CA ASN A 10 -2.09 7.39 8.11
C ASN A 10 -1.60 5.99 8.52
N THR A 11 -2.31 5.30 9.43
CA THR A 11 -1.97 3.91 9.77
C THR A 11 -2.36 2.92 8.68
N PHE A 12 -3.51 3.08 8.02
CA PHE A 12 -3.89 2.19 6.92
C PHE A 12 -3.05 2.47 5.67
N THR A 13 -2.76 3.74 5.38
CA THR A 13 -1.79 4.12 4.34
C THR A 13 -0.43 3.45 4.58
N ALA A 14 0.06 3.50 5.82
CA ALA A 14 1.34 2.87 6.18
C ALA A 14 1.29 1.34 6.04
N LEU A 15 0.17 0.70 6.38
CA LEU A 15 -0.01 -0.74 6.19
C LEU A 15 -0.10 -1.15 4.71
N ASN A 16 -0.74 -0.33 3.88
CA ASN A 16 -0.74 -0.48 2.42
C ASN A 16 0.72 -0.46 1.90
N LEU A 17 1.45 0.62 2.19
CA LEU A 17 2.85 0.78 1.78
C LEU A 17 3.76 -0.36 2.29
N PHE A 18 3.60 -0.75 3.56
CA PHE A 18 4.36 -1.84 4.15
C PHE A 18 4.11 -3.17 3.44
N SER A 19 2.84 -3.46 3.12
CA SER A 19 2.46 -4.68 2.38
C SER A 19 3.03 -4.67 0.96
N GLY A 20 2.97 -3.53 0.25
CA GLY A 20 3.59 -3.36 -1.06
C GLY A 20 5.11 -3.55 -1.03
N PHE A 21 5.80 -3.01 -0.02
CA PHE A 21 7.25 -3.18 0.14
C PHE A 21 7.63 -4.63 0.46
N LEU A 22 6.89 -5.30 1.34
CA LEU A 22 7.09 -6.73 1.61
C LEU A 22 6.85 -7.59 0.37
N ALA A 23 5.90 -7.23 -0.51
CA ALA A 23 5.68 -7.93 -1.76
C ALA A 23 6.92 -7.86 -2.66
N VAL A 24 7.56 -6.68 -2.76
CA VAL A 24 8.82 -6.51 -3.50
C VAL A 24 9.93 -7.39 -2.93
N ILE A 25 10.10 -7.43 -1.60
CA ILE A 25 11.11 -8.28 -0.95
C ILE A 25 10.84 -9.77 -1.22
N ASN A 26 9.59 -10.22 -1.09
CA ASN A 26 9.22 -11.61 -1.35
C ASN A 26 9.44 -11.99 -2.81
N ALA A 27 9.12 -11.09 -3.74
CA ALA A 27 9.41 -11.28 -5.16
C ALA A 27 10.91 -11.40 -5.43
N ALA A 28 11.75 -10.58 -4.77
CA ALA A 28 13.21 -10.67 -4.87
C ALA A 28 13.77 -11.99 -4.33
N ASN A 29 13.13 -12.57 -3.30
CA ASN A 29 13.49 -13.87 -2.74
C ASN A 29 12.92 -15.07 -3.52
N GLY A 30 12.28 -14.84 -4.67
CA GLY A 30 11.63 -15.88 -5.48
C GLY A 30 10.32 -16.43 -4.92
N GLN A 31 9.78 -15.83 -3.86
CA GLN A 31 8.51 -16.22 -3.22
C GLN A 31 7.32 -15.52 -3.88
N PHE A 32 7.07 -15.87 -5.15
CA PHE A 32 6.09 -15.16 -5.99
C PHE A 32 4.65 -15.26 -5.50
N VAL A 33 4.25 -16.41 -4.94
CA VAL A 33 2.89 -16.60 -4.41
C VAL A 33 2.65 -15.70 -3.20
N SER A 34 3.61 -15.63 -2.27
CA SER A 34 3.56 -14.74 -1.11
C SER A 34 3.51 -13.27 -1.55
N ALA A 35 4.33 -12.89 -2.53
CA ALA A 35 4.35 -11.53 -3.07
C ALA A 35 3.00 -11.13 -3.71
N ALA A 36 2.37 -12.02 -4.48
CA ALA A 36 1.05 -11.76 -5.07
C ALA A 36 -0.02 -11.55 -4.00
N TRP A 37 -0.04 -12.39 -2.96
CA TRP A 37 -0.96 -12.22 -1.83
C TRP A 37 -0.75 -10.92 -1.07
N LEU A 38 0.51 -10.48 -0.91
CA LEU A 38 0.82 -9.21 -0.26
C LEU A 38 0.34 -8.00 -1.06
N ILE A 39 0.35 -8.06 -2.39
CA ILE A 39 -0.24 -7.01 -3.25
C ILE A 39 -1.76 -6.96 -3.07
N VAL A 40 -2.43 -8.11 -3.01
CA VAL A 40 -3.87 -8.17 -2.72
C VAL A 40 -4.19 -7.64 -1.32
N LEU A 41 -3.35 -7.94 -0.34
CA LEU A 41 -3.49 -7.43 1.03
C LEU A 41 -3.31 -5.91 1.09
N ALA A 42 -2.32 -5.38 0.37
CA ALA A 42 -2.10 -3.94 0.22
C ALA A 42 -3.35 -3.25 -0.36
N ALA A 43 -3.97 -3.86 -1.36
CA ALA A 43 -5.20 -3.38 -1.96
C ALA A 43 -6.40 -3.34 -1.01
N LEU A 44 -6.45 -4.32 -0.10
CA LEU A 44 -7.48 -4.36 0.92
C LEU A 44 -7.30 -3.22 1.93
N PHE A 45 -6.05 -2.93 2.34
CA PHE A 45 -5.76 -1.83 3.26
C PHE A 45 -6.02 -0.46 2.64
N ASP A 46 -5.67 -0.25 1.37
CA ASP A 46 -6.02 0.95 0.60
C ASP A 46 -7.55 1.17 0.57
N ALA A 47 -8.30 0.13 0.21
CA ALA A 47 -9.76 0.21 0.16
C ALA A 47 -10.40 0.51 1.53
N PHE A 48 -9.76 0.12 2.62
CA PHE A 48 -10.18 0.49 3.97
C PHE A 48 -9.82 1.94 4.30
N ASP A 49 -8.60 2.38 3.99
CA ASP A 49 -8.17 3.76 4.24
C ASP A 49 -9.02 4.77 3.46
N GLY A 50 -9.20 4.55 2.16
CA GLY A 50 -10.01 5.41 1.30
C GLY A 50 -11.49 5.46 1.68
N ARG A 51 -12.02 4.46 2.39
CA ARG A 51 -13.38 4.49 2.96
C ARG A 51 -13.42 5.22 4.31
N VAL A 52 -12.45 4.96 5.18
CA VAL A 52 -12.34 5.62 6.49
C VAL A 52 -12.11 7.12 6.31
N ALA A 53 -11.20 7.53 5.42
CA ALA A 53 -10.89 8.93 5.10
C ALA A 53 -12.11 9.70 4.58
N ARG A 54 -12.92 9.08 3.70
CA ARG A 54 -14.18 9.67 3.20
C ARG A 54 -15.23 9.84 4.29
N SER A 55 -15.35 8.88 5.20
CA SER A 55 -16.34 8.92 6.28
C SER A 55 -15.99 9.91 7.40
N THR A 56 -14.71 10.22 7.62
CA THR A 56 -14.26 11.03 8.76
C THR A 56 -14.02 12.51 8.45
N GLN A 57 -14.17 12.94 7.18
CA GLN A 57 -13.88 14.32 6.72
C GLN A 57 -12.48 14.82 7.14
N THR A 58 -11.57 13.90 7.47
CA THR A 58 -10.19 14.18 7.87
C THR A 58 -9.30 14.16 6.65
N PHE A 59 -9.46 15.17 5.78
CA PHE A 59 -8.57 15.39 4.64
C PHE A 59 -7.41 16.29 5.08
N SER A 60 -6.24 15.69 5.32
CA SER A 60 -4.99 16.44 5.41
C SER A 60 -4.26 16.30 4.08
N ARG A 61 -3.77 17.42 3.53
CA ARG A 61 -3.01 17.43 2.27
C ARG A 61 -1.83 16.45 2.29
N PHE A 62 -1.16 16.32 3.43
CA PHE A 62 -0.08 15.36 3.63
C PHE A 62 -0.55 13.90 3.53
N GLY A 63 -1.70 13.58 4.13
CA GLY A 63 -2.25 12.22 4.08
C GLY A 63 -2.66 11.82 2.66
N THR A 64 -3.22 12.75 1.88
CA THR A 64 -3.58 12.50 0.48
C THR A 64 -2.35 12.27 -0.40
N GLU A 65 -1.27 13.01 -0.19
CA GLU A 65 0.00 12.78 -0.91
C GLU A 65 0.65 11.46 -0.49
N ALA A 66 0.62 11.11 0.81
CA ALA A 66 1.13 9.83 1.32
C ALA A 66 0.35 8.63 0.77
N ASP A 67 -0.97 8.72 0.68
CA ASP A 67 -1.88 7.72 0.10
C ASP A 67 -1.53 7.45 -1.36
N SER A 68 -1.39 8.53 -2.14
CA SER A 68 -0.98 8.46 -3.54
C SER A 68 0.39 7.80 -3.74
N LEU A 69 1.35 8.09 -2.85
CA LEU A 69 2.68 7.46 -2.89
C LEU A 69 2.61 5.98 -2.50
N ALA A 70 1.82 5.62 -1.49
CA ALA A 70 1.61 4.25 -1.07
C ALA A 70 0.99 3.41 -2.20
N ASP A 71 -0.04 3.93 -2.86
CA ASP A 71 -0.69 3.30 -4.00
C ASP A 71 0.27 3.09 -5.17
N MET A 72 1.11 4.08 -5.45
CA MET A 72 2.13 3.96 -6.49
C MET A 72 3.09 2.79 -6.23
N VAL A 73 3.48 2.58 -4.97
CA VAL A 73 4.38 1.49 -4.60
C VAL A 73 3.65 0.15 -4.63
N SER A 74 2.47 0.07 -4.02
CA SER A 74 1.71 -1.18 -3.87
C SER A 74 1.12 -1.68 -5.19
N PHE A 75 0.66 -0.78 -6.07
CA PHE A 75 -0.02 -1.14 -7.32
C PHE A 75 0.79 -0.83 -8.58
N GLY A 76 1.80 0.02 -8.49
CA GLY A 76 2.74 0.26 -9.59
C GLY A 76 3.97 -0.62 -9.44
N VAL A 77 4.79 -0.31 -8.43
CA VAL A 77 6.13 -0.88 -8.27
C VAL A 77 6.09 -2.37 -7.94
N ALA A 78 5.31 -2.79 -6.94
CA ALA A 78 5.27 -4.18 -6.50
C ALA A 78 4.84 -5.19 -7.59
N PRO A 79 3.71 -5.00 -8.31
CA PRO A 79 3.34 -5.91 -9.40
C PRO A 79 4.28 -5.83 -10.60
N ALA A 80 4.81 -4.65 -10.94
CA ALA A 80 5.80 -4.52 -12.01
C ALA A 80 7.09 -5.28 -11.68
N PHE A 81 7.57 -5.17 -10.44
CA PHE A 81 8.75 -5.88 -9.98
C PHE A 81 8.51 -7.39 -9.88
N LEU A 82 7.32 -7.82 -9.43
CA LEU A 82 6.92 -9.23 -9.45
C LEU A 82 6.94 -9.80 -10.87
N ALA A 83 6.35 -9.09 -11.84
CA ALA A 83 6.35 -9.49 -13.24
C ALA A 83 7.77 -9.54 -13.82
N TYR A 84 8.62 -8.56 -13.50
CA TYR A 84 10.03 -8.53 -13.89
C TYR A 84 10.80 -9.75 -13.35
N GLN A 85 10.64 -10.07 -12.07
CA GLN A 85 11.30 -11.24 -11.47
C GLN A 85 10.83 -12.57 -12.05
N ILE A 86 9.54 -12.70 -12.39
CA ILE A 86 8.99 -13.92 -12.97
C ILE A 86 9.40 -14.09 -14.45
N GLY A 87 9.41 -13.00 -15.22
CA GLY A 87 9.51 -13.05 -16.69
C GLY A 87 10.89 -12.74 -17.27
N LEU A 88 11.75 -12.01 -16.56
CA LEU A 88 13.04 -11.51 -17.11
C LEU A 88 14.26 -11.95 -16.31
N VAL A 89 14.14 -12.15 -14.99
CA VAL A 89 15.27 -12.56 -14.14
C VAL A 89 15.36 -14.07 -13.96
N ARG A 90 14.25 -14.77 -14.16
CA ARG A 90 14.18 -16.23 -14.12
C ARG A 90 14.82 -16.89 -15.32
#